data_AF-A0A815LRM7-F1
#
_entry.id   AF-A0A815LRM7-F1
#
_cell.length_a   1.000
_cell.length_b   1.000
_cell.length_c   1.000
_cell.angle_alpha   90.00
_cell.angle_beta   90.00
_cell.angle_gamma   90.00
#
_symmetry.space_group_name_H-M   'P 1'
#
loop_
_entity.id
_entity.type
_entity.pdbx_description
1 polymer ?
#
loop_
_entity_poly.entity_id
_entity_poly.type
_entity_poly.pdbx_seq_one_letter_code
_entity_poly.pdbx_strand_id
1 'polypeptide(L)'
;MRERRTDDEFRLLANRRRANSHKIGRQNSEFKTEENKRRAEVHKIERQNDEFKTQENKRRAEALKIERQNDEFKTQENERRLKSLKIKREEEEYKEEERRRNASRMRMSRDKYENNFHLMKLNYESKIKEGPTHICSCCGGLWFEYSIKEFTVEMLRNKGLPKEFIDKIYYLKNTIIKLCVTCRKDIMLNKVPNLCLSNGLAFYEVPDCLKILTELEERLISPR
;
A
#
# COMPACT_ATOMS: atom_id res chain seq x y z
N MET A 1 -39.47 7.62 -60.76
CA MET A 1 -39.20 8.56 -59.62
C MET A 1 -38.23 8.01 -58.56
N ARG A 2 -37.85 6.73 -58.54
CA ARG A 2 -36.93 6.16 -57.52
C ARG A 2 -35.42 6.32 -57.83
N GLU A 3 -35.04 6.59 -59.08
CA GLU A 3 -33.63 6.64 -59.52
C GLU A 3 -32.87 7.92 -59.15
N ARG A 4 -33.57 9.03 -58.86
CA ARG A 4 -32.93 10.31 -58.47
C ARG A 4 -32.37 10.32 -57.04
N ARG A 5 -32.68 9.32 -56.21
CA ARG A 5 -32.20 9.24 -54.81
C ARG A 5 -30.90 8.45 -54.66
N THR A 6 -30.50 7.68 -55.66
CA THR A 6 -29.30 6.83 -55.66
C THR A 6 -28.11 7.47 -56.39
N ASP A 7 -28.31 8.61 -57.05
CA ASP A 7 -27.27 9.37 -57.72
C ASP A 7 -26.51 10.25 -56.70
N ASP A 8 -25.25 9.91 -56.47
CA ASP A 8 -24.37 10.59 -55.52
C ASP A 8 -24.07 12.04 -55.93
N GLU A 9 -24.03 12.34 -57.24
CA GLU A 9 -23.80 13.71 -57.72
C GLU A 9 -25.01 14.61 -57.38
N PHE A 10 -26.21 14.08 -57.61
CA PHE A 10 -27.45 14.75 -57.22
C PHE A 10 -27.53 14.97 -55.70
N ARG A 11 -27.13 13.98 -54.87
CA ARG A 11 -27.06 14.11 -53.41
C ARG A 11 -26.07 15.18 -52.96
N LEU A 12 -24.86 15.19 -53.54
CA LEU A 12 -23.83 16.18 -53.22
C LEU A 12 -24.28 17.60 -53.58
N LEU A 13 -24.92 17.78 -54.74
CA LEU A 13 -25.45 19.06 -55.17
C LEU A 13 -26.58 19.55 -54.25
N ALA A 14 -27.51 18.66 -53.87
CA ALA A 14 -28.59 18.96 -52.94
C ALA A 14 -28.06 19.33 -51.54
N ASN A 15 -27.04 18.61 -51.05
CA ASN A 15 -26.38 18.92 -49.79
C ASN A 15 -25.68 20.28 -49.84
N ARG A 16 -24.97 20.60 -50.93
CA ARG A 16 -24.31 21.90 -51.12
C ARG A 16 -25.33 23.04 -51.15
N ARG A 17 -26.45 22.87 -51.85
CA ARG A 17 -27.55 23.85 -51.88
C ARG A 17 -28.15 24.08 -50.49
N ARG A 18 -28.39 23.00 -49.74
CA ARG A 18 -28.89 23.07 -48.35
C ARG A 18 -27.90 23.76 -47.42
N ALA A 19 -26.61 23.43 -47.52
CA ALA A 19 -25.55 24.06 -46.73
C ALA A 19 -25.46 25.57 -47.03
N ASN A 20 -25.51 25.97 -48.30
CA ASN A 20 -25.50 27.38 -48.69
C ASN A 20 -26.76 28.12 -48.21
N SER A 21 -27.94 27.50 -48.31
CA SER A 21 -29.18 28.08 -47.77
C SER A 21 -29.11 28.29 -46.26
N HIS A 22 -28.58 27.33 -45.49
CA HIS A 22 -28.36 27.50 -44.06
C HIS A 22 -27.32 28.58 -43.75
N LYS A 23 -26.27 28.70 -44.56
CA LYS A 23 -25.25 29.75 -44.39
C LYS A 23 -25.85 31.14 -44.57
N ILE A 24 -26.69 31.33 -45.58
CA ILE A 24 -27.42 32.58 -45.83
C ILE A 24 -28.42 32.84 -44.69
N GLY A 25 -29.20 31.82 -44.29
CA GLY A 25 -30.15 31.93 -43.19
C GLY A 25 -29.50 32.38 -41.88
N ARG A 26 -28.30 31.89 -41.54
CA ARG A 26 -27.56 32.28 -40.33
C ARG A 26 -27.05 33.73 -40.33
N GLN A 27 -27.10 34.44 -41.46
CA GLN A 27 -26.85 35.88 -41.50
C GLN A 27 -28.03 36.65 -40.89
N ASN A 28 -29.24 36.09 -40.90
CA ASN A 28 -30.40 36.63 -40.23
C ASN A 28 -30.35 36.31 -38.72
N SER A 29 -30.46 37.35 -37.88
CA SER A 29 -30.41 37.25 -36.43
C SER A 29 -31.56 36.43 -35.84
N GLU A 30 -32.78 36.57 -36.36
CA GLU A 30 -33.97 35.83 -35.91
C GLU A 30 -33.86 34.34 -36.24
N PHE A 31 -33.35 34.03 -37.43
CA PHE A 31 -33.10 32.64 -37.81
C PHE A 31 -32.05 32.01 -36.89
N LYS A 32 -30.98 32.75 -36.56
CA LYS A 32 -29.92 32.29 -35.65
C LYS A 32 -30.41 32.08 -34.22
N THR A 33 -31.24 32.98 -33.70
CA THR A 33 -31.80 32.83 -32.34
C THR A 33 -32.74 31.63 -32.26
N GLU A 34 -33.58 31.43 -33.27
CA GLU A 34 -34.50 30.29 -33.32
C GLU A 34 -33.77 28.95 -33.52
N GLU A 35 -32.73 28.91 -34.35
CA GLU A 35 -31.85 27.73 -34.49
C GLU A 35 -31.17 27.39 -33.14
N ASN A 36 -30.70 28.39 -32.41
CA ASN A 36 -30.08 28.19 -31.10
C ASN A 36 -31.07 27.68 -30.05
N LYS A 37 -32.31 28.20 -30.02
CA LYS A 37 -33.38 27.71 -29.13
C LYS A 37 -33.67 26.23 -29.39
N ARG A 38 -33.84 25.83 -30.66
CA ARG A 38 -34.08 24.42 -31.02
C ARG A 38 -32.93 23.52 -30.57
N ARG A 39 -31.68 23.94 -30.79
CA ARG A 39 -30.49 23.19 -30.35
C ARG A 39 -30.43 23.08 -28.82
N ALA A 40 -30.76 24.15 -28.10
CA ALA A 40 -30.80 24.14 -26.65
C ALA A 40 -31.84 23.16 -26.10
N GLU A 41 -33.03 23.11 -26.70
CA GLU A 41 -34.08 22.15 -26.33
C GLU A 41 -33.68 20.69 -26.62
N VAL A 42 -33.08 20.41 -27.80
CA VAL A 42 -32.55 19.07 -28.09
C VAL A 42 -31.50 18.66 -27.06
N HIS A 43 -30.54 19.52 -26.76
CA HIS A 43 -29.49 19.23 -25.78
C HIS A 43 -30.04 19.12 -24.34
N LYS A 44 -31.17 19.76 -24.03
CA LYS A 44 -31.87 19.61 -22.76
C LYS A 44 -32.50 18.23 -22.64
N ILE A 45 -33.12 17.73 -23.72
CA ILE A 45 -33.68 16.37 -23.81
C ILE A 45 -32.56 15.34 -23.71
N GLU A 46 -31.45 15.50 -24.44
CA GLU A 46 -30.31 14.58 -24.38
C GLU A 46 -29.70 14.47 -22.98
N ARG A 47 -29.62 15.58 -22.24
CA ARG A 47 -29.11 15.60 -20.85
C ARG A 47 -30.06 14.97 -19.82
N GLN A 48 -31.27 14.59 -20.20
CA GLN A 48 -32.12 13.73 -19.37
C GLN A 48 -31.66 12.27 -19.38
N ASN A 49 -30.87 11.86 -20.38
CA ASN A 49 -30.26 10.55 -20.41
C ASN A 49 -29.00 10.52 -19.52
N ASP A 50 -29.03 9.66 -18.51
CA ASP A 50 -27.93 9.51 -17.55
C ASP A 50 -26.63 9.01 -18.18
N GLU A 51 -26.71 8.16 -19.21
CA GLU A 51 -25.53 7.67 -19.95
C GLU A 51 -24.85 8.82 -20.70
N PHE A 52 -25.65 9.64 -21.38
CA PHE A 52 -25.16 10.84 -22.06
C PHE A 52 -24.52 11.81 -21.07
N LYS A 53 -25.18 12.09 -19.94
CA LYS A 53 -24.67 12.96 -18.87
C LYS A 53 -23.36 12.43 -18.28
N THR A 54 -23.26 11.12 -18.07
CA THR A 54 -22.05 10.49 -17.55
C THR A 54 -20.90 10.59 -18.55
N GLN A 55 -21.16 10.35 -19.83
CA GLN A 55 -20.15 10.48 -20.88
C GLN A 55 -19.70 11.93 -21.06
N GLU A 56 -20.62 12.89 -21.02
CA GLU A 56 -20.33 14.32 -21.06
C GLU A 56 -19.45 14.74 -19.88
N ASN A 57 -19.78 14.30 -18.66
CA ASN A 57 -18.99 14.56 -17.46
C ASN A 57 -17.58 13.96 -17.54
N LYS A 58 -17.44 12.74 -18.08
CA LYS A 58 -16.13 12.11 -18.31
C LYS A 58 -15.27 12.94 -19.27
N ARG A 59 -15.83 13.33 -20.42
CA ARG A 59 -15.13 14.18 -21.41
C ARG A 59 -14.71 15.52 -20.81
N ARG A 60 -15.59 16.16 -20.03
CA ARG A 60 -15.27 17.42 -19.33
C ARG A 60 -14.16 17.23 -18.29
N ALA A 61 -14.19 16.15 -17.52
CA ALA A 61 -13.17 15.85 -16.53
C ALA A 61 -11.80 15.57 -17.18
N GLU A 62 -11.77 14.87 -18.31
CA GLU A 62 -10.56 14.62 -19.09
C GLU A 62 -9.99 15.92 -19.68
N ALA A 63 -10.83 16.77 -20.27
CA ALA A 63 -10.42 18.09 -20.76
C ALA A 63 -9.81 18.95 -19.65
N LEU A 64 -10.46 19.02 -18.47
CA LEU A 64 -9.92 19.74 -17.31
C LEU A 64 -8.61 19.15 -16.80
N LYS A 65 -8.41 17.83 -16.91
CA LYS A 65 -7.15 17.18 -16.53
C LYS A 65 -6.00 17.63 -17.44
N ILE A 66 -6.26 17.78 -18.74
CA ILE A 66 -5.30 18.31 -19.71
C ILE A 66 -5.02 19.79 -19.40
N GLU A 67 -6.07 20.58 -19.15
CA GLU A 67 -5.93 22.02 -18.87
C GLU A 67 -5.11 22.30 -17.60
N ARG A 68 -5.28 21.48 -16.56
CA ARG A 68 -4.48 21.53 -15.32
C ARG A 68 -3.01 21.13 -15.47
N GLN A 69 -2.57 20.67 -16.65
CA GLN A 69 -1.14 20.53 -16.94
C GLN A 69 -0.49 21.90 -17.18
N ASN A 70 -1.27 22.92 -17.55
CA ASN A 70 -0.79 24.28 -17.63
C ASN A 70 -0.74 24.90 -16.22
N ASP A 71 0.45 25.31 -15.79
CA ASP A 71 0.68 25.88 -14.48
C ASP A 71 -0.04 27.22 -14.26
N GLU A 72 -0.19 28.04 -15.29
CA GLU A 72 -0.93 29.31 -15.22
C GLU A 72 -2.42 29.04 -14.94
N PHE A 73 -3.00 28.08 -15.66
CA PHE A 73 -4.39 27.66 -15.44
C PHE A 73 -4.58 27.14 -14.01
N LYS A 74 -3.68 26.27 -13.55
CA LYS A 74 -3.71 25.71 -12.19
C LYS A 74 -3.60 26.80 -11.11
N THR A 75 -2.75 27.79 -11.34
CA THR A 75 -2.57 28.92 -10.41
C THR A 75 -3.84 29.78 -10.35
N GLN A 76 -4.41 30.13 -11.50
CA GLN A 76 -5.67 30.88 -11.56
C GLN A 76 -6.85 30.11 -10.93
N GLU A 77 -6.94 28.79 -11.15
CA GLU A 77 -7.95 27.92 -10.52
C GLU A 77 -7.82 27.94 -8.99
N ASN A 78 -6.60 27.82 -8.48
CA ASN A 78 -6.31 27.88 -7.05
C ASN A 78 -6.66 29.25 -6.44
N GLU A 79 -6.31 30.35 -7.11
CA GLU A 79 -6.66 31.70 -6.65
C GLU A 79 -8.18 31.91 -6.56
N ARG A 80 -8.93 31.47 -7.59
CA ARG A 80 -10.40 31.52 -7.58
C ARG A 80 -10.97 30.72 -6.42
N ARG A 81 -10.41 29.53 -6.16
CA ARG A 81 -10.82 28.67 -5.04
C ARG A 81 -10.53 29.32 -3.70
N LEU A 82 -9.36 29.93 -3.51
CA LEU A 82 -8.99 30.64 -2.29
C LEU A 82 -9.90 31.85 -2.04
N LYS A 83 -10.19 32.63 -3.08
CA LYS A 83 -11.14 33.76 -2.99
C LYS A 83 -12.53 33.30 -2.57
N SER A 84 -13.05 32.23 -3.20
CA SER A 84 -14.34 31.64 -2.81
C SER A 84 -14.35 31.13 -1.37
N LEU A 85 -13.29 30.48 -0.92
CA LEU A 85 -13.16 30.02 0.47
C LEU A 85 -13.09 31.20 1.45
N LYS A 86 -12.42 32.30 1.08
CA LYS A 86 -12.35 33.50 1.90
C LYS A 86 -13.74 34.09 2.14
N ILE A 87 -14.55 34.21 1.08
CA ILE A 87 -15.95 34.69 1.15
C ILE A 87 -16.79 33.75 2.03
N LYS A 88 -16.71 32.43 1.82
CA LYS A 88 -17.45 31.47 2.67
C LYS A 88 -17.08 31.56 4.14
N ARG A 89 -15.80 31.82 4.44
CA ARG A 89 -15.31 32.04 5.80
C ARG A 89 -15.68 33.41 6.36
N GLU A 90 -16.43 34.26 5.67
CA GLU A 90 -17.06 35.43 6.30
C GLU A 90 -18.35 35.02 7.03
N GLU A 91 -18.99 33.93 6.60
CA GLU A 91 -20.17 33.35 7.24
C GLU A 91 -19.77 32.57 8.52
N GLU A 92 -20.30 32.97 9.67
CA GLU A 92 -19.98 32.35 10.97
C GLU A 92 -20.40 30.87 11.05
N GLU A 93 -21.53 30.50 10.44
CA GLU A 93 -22.00 29.12 10.37
C GLU A 93 -20.99 28.21 9.65
N TYR A 94 -20.45 28.68 8.52
CA TYR A 94 -19.43 27.96 7.77
C TYR A 94 -18.14 27.79 8.59
N LYS A 95 -17.71 28.83 9.33
CA LYS A 95 -16.54 28.75 10.21
C LYS A 95 -16.72 27.72 11.31
N GLU A 96 -17.88 27.71 11.97
CA GLU A 96 -18.18 26.77 13.04
C GLU A 96 -18.22 25.33 12.52
N GLU A 97 -18.86 25.11 11.36
CA GLU A 97 -18.89 23.79 10.75
C GLU A 97 -17.50 23.31 10.28
N GLU A 98 -16.68 24.22 9.72
CA GLU A 98 -15.28 23.93 9.38
C GLU A 98 -14.48 23.54 10.63
N ARG A 99 -14.63 24.28 11.74
CA ARG A 99 -14.00 23.96 13.04
C ARG A 99 -14.45 22.60 13.56
N ARG A 100 -15.75 22.31 13.55
CA ARG A 100 -16.32 21.01 13.97
C ARG A 100 -15.78 19.86 13.13
N ARG A 101 -15.73 20.02 11.81
CA ARG A 101 -15.15 19.00 10.90
C ARG A 101 -13.68 18.77 11.17
N ASN A 102 -12.90 19.83 11.37
CA ASN A 102 -11.48 19.71 11.69
C ASN A 102 -11.24 19.05 13.05
N ALA A 103 -12.01 19.41 14.08
CA ALA A 103 -11.94 18.78 15.40
C ALA A 103 -12.27 17.28 15.33
N SER A 104 -13.33 16.91 14.62
CA SER A 104 -13.70 15.50 14.39
C SER A 104 -12.58 14.73 13.67
N ARG A 105 -12.00 15.30 12.60
CA ARG A 105 -10.85 14.69 11.89
C ARG A 105 -9.65 14.48 12.81
N MET A 106 -9.31 15.48 13.62
CA MET A 106 -8.18 15.39 14.56
C MET A 106 -8.43 14.33 15.64
N ARG A 107 -9.66 14.24 16.17
CA ARG A 107 -10.06 13.20 17.12
C ARG A 107 -9.91 11.80 16.52
N MET A 108 -10.51 11.57 15.34
CA MET A 108 -10.41 10.30 14.64
C MET A 108 -8.95 9.89 14.35
N SER A 109 -8.09 10.86 14.03
CA SER A 109 -6.66 10.61 13.81
C SER A 109 -5.95 10.19 15.10
N ARG A 110 -6.26 10.83 16.23
CA ARG A 110 -5.71 10.47 17.55
C ARG A 110 -6.19 9.09 17.99
N ASP A 111 -7.48 8.84 17.93
CA ASP A 111 -8.09 7.56 18.31
C ASP A 111 -7.51 6.41 17.48
N LYS A 112 -7.29 6.64 16.17
CA LYS A 112 -6.62 5.65 15.30
C LYS A 112 -5.20 5.35 15.78
N TYR A 113 -4.43 6.37 16.16
CA TYR A 113 -3.05 6.22 16.62
C TYR A 113 -2.99 5.54 17.99
N GLU A 114 -3.86 5.93 18.92
CA GLU A 114 -3.95 5.37 20.27
C GLU A 114 -4.37 3.91 20.26
N ASN A 115 -5.41 3.55 19.47
CA ASN A 115 -5.81 2.16 19.28
C ASN A 115 -4.68 1.33 18.65
N ASN A 116 -3.95 1.90 17.68
CA ASN A 116 -2.82 1.22 17.06
C ASN A 116 -1.69 0.99 18.07
N PHE A 117 -1.37 1.99 18.88
CA PHE A 117 -0.36 1.87 19.94
C PHE A 117 -0.75 0.83 20.99
N HIS A 118 -1.98 0.88 21.50
CA HIS A 118 -2.48 -0.08 22.48
C HIS A 118 -2.45 -1.51 21.95
N LEU A 119 -2.88 -1.71 20.70
CA LEU A 119 -2.82 -3.02 20.04
C LEU A 119 -1.38 -3.50 19.85
N MET A 120 -0.46 -2.62 19.44
CA MET A 120 0.96 -2.93 19.32
C MET A 120 1.58 -3.32 20.66
N LYS A 121 1.24 -2.60 21.74
CA LYS A 121 1.69 -2.89 23.10
C LYS A 121 1.21 -4.27 23.56
N LEU A 122 -0.08 -4.56 23.44
CA LEU A 122 -0.64 -5.87 23.82
C LEU A 122 0.02 -7.01 23.04
N ASN A 123 0.25 -6.82 21.74
CA ASN A 123 0.92 -7.81 20.89
C ASN A 123 2.40 -7.99 21.25
N TYR A 124 3.07 -6.94 21.72
CA TYR A 124 4.43 -7.06 22.23
C TYR A 124 4.45 -7.83 23.55
N GLU A 125 3.61 -7.43 24.52
CA GLU A 125 3.51 -8.07 25.83
C GLU A 125 3.16 -9.56 25.72
N SER A 126 2.24 -9.93 24.83
CA SER A 126 1.89 -11.34 24.60
C SER A 126 3.08 -12.15 24.05
N LYS A 127 3.90 -11.57 23.17
CA LYS A 127 5.07 -12.24 22.58
C LYS A 127 6.25 -12.40 23.53
N ILE A 128 6.37 -11.54 24.54
CA ILE A 128 7.48 -11.62 25.51
C ILE A 128 7.10 -12.37 26.79
N LYS A 129 5.82 -12.70 26.98
CA LYS A 129 5.30 -13.30 28.22
C LYS A 129 6.02 -14.58 28.63
N GLU A 130 6.36 -15.43 27.67
CA GLU A 130 6.99 -16.74 27.91
C GLU A 130 8.53 -16.67 27.94
N GLY A 131 9.12 -15.50 27.71
CA GLY A 131 10.57 -15.32 27.64
C GLY A 131 11.23 -16.10 26.48
N PRO A 132 12.56 -15.98 26.32
CA PRO A 132 13.30 -16.74 25.33
C PRO A 132 13.62 -18.15 25.87
N THR A 133 12.75 -19.11 25.65
CA THR A 133 12.90 -20.51 26.13
C THR A 133 13.43 -21.47 25.07
N HIS A 134 13.45 -21.05 23.80
CA HIS A 134 13.84 -21.94 22.70
C HIS A 134 15.33 -21.83 22.38
N ILE A 135 16.04 -22.95 22.52
CA ILE A 135 17.47 -23.04 22.26
C ILE A 135 17.72 -23.26 20.76
N CYS A 136 18.59 -22.43 20.18
CA CYS A 136 19.08 -22.62 18.82
C CYS A 136 20.09 -23.77 18.76
N SER A 137 19.85 -24.78 17.92
CA SER A 137 20.73 -25.94 17.75
C SER A 137 22.12 -25.61 17.18
N CYS A 138 22.27 -24.45 16.54
CA CYS A 138 23.53 -24.01 15.95
C CYS A 138 24.39 -23.17 16.91
N CYS A 139 23.81 -22.14 17.53
CA CYS A 139 24.54 -21.20 18.38
C CYS A 139 24.34 -21.39 19.88
N GLY A 140 23.44 -22.28 20.31
CA GLY A 140 23.11 -22.50 21.72
C GLY A 140 22.36 -21.36 22.40
N GLY A 141 22.16 -20.23 21.72
CA GLY A 141 21.45 -19.08 22.27
C GLY A 141 19.96 -19.36 22.53
N LEU A 142 19.40 -18.67 23.52
CA LEU A 142 18.00 -18.67 23.89
C LEU A 142 17.21 -17.64 23.07
N TRP A 143 16.07 -18.04 22.51
CA TRP A 143 15.25 -17.22 21.63
C TRP A 143 13.76 -17.38 21.93
N PHE A 144 12.98 -16.36 21.58
CA PHE A 144 11.53 -16.44 21.56
C PHE A 144 11.04 -17.39 20.45
N GLU A 145 9.86 -17.97 20.65
CA GLU A 145 9.24 -18.91 19.71
C GLU A 145 9.21 -18.35 18.27
N TYR A 146 8.74 -17.11 18.12
CA TYR A 146 8.63 -16.44 16.82
C TYR A 146 9.98 -16.18 16.13
N SER A 147 11.10 -16.27 16.86
CA SER A 147 12.45 -16.05 16.35
C SER A 147 13.16 -17.35 15.94
N ILE A 148 12.54 -18.50 16.21
CA ILE A 148 13.05 -19.83 15.87
C ILE A 148 12.23 -20.42 14.72
N LYS A 149 12.89 -21.20 13.86
CA LYS A 149 12.21 -22.12 12.95
C LYS A 149 12.75 -23.53 13.11
N GLU A 150 11.85 -24.48 13.00
CA GLU A 150 12.15 -25.89 13.10
C GLU A 150 12.42 -26.49 11.72
N PHE A 151 13.42 -27.36 11.66
CA PHE A 151 13.85 -28.07 10.46
C PHE A 151 14.17 -29.52 10.83
N THR A 152 13.98 -30.42 9.87
CA THR A 152 14.54 -31.77 9.91
C THR A 152 15.83 -31.82 9.10
N VAL A 153 16.68 -32.83 9.38
CA VAL A 153 17.91 -33.07 8.62
C VAL A 153 17.59 -33.26 7.13
N GLU A 154 16.49 -33.95 6.81
CA GLU A 154 16.02 -34.18 5.44
C GLU A 154 15.64 -32.87 4.73
N MET A 155 14.94 -31.96 5.41
CA MET A 155 14.59 -30.65 4.85
C MET A 155 15.84 -29.83 4.47
N LEU A 156 16.91 -29.92 5.26
CA LEU A 156 18.17 -29.24 4.96
C LEU A 156 18.91 -29.90 3.78
N ARG A 157 18.88 -31.24 3.69
CA ARG A 157 19.45 -31.96 2.54
C ARG A 157 18.71 -31.67 1.24
N ASN A 158 17.37 -31.63 1.28
CA ASN A 158 16.55 -31.28 0.12
C ASN A 158 16.83 -29.86 -0.40
N LYS A 159 17.36 -28.98 0.45
CA LYS A 159 17.84 -27.64 0.07
C LYS A 159 19.26 -27.62 -0.50
N GLY A 160 19.89 -28.78 -0.69
CA GLY A 160 21.22 -28.91 -1.27
C GLY A 160 22.37 -28.72 -0.28
N LEU A 161 22.11 -28.77 1.04
CA LEU A 161 23.18 -28.68 2.04
C LEU A 161 23.87 -30.04 2.24
N PRO A 162 25.21 -30.11 2.18
CA PRO A 162 25.93 -31.37 2.33
C PRO A 162 25.82 -31.89 3.77
N LYS A 163 25.81 -33.22 3.92
CA LYS A 163 25.62 -33.89 5.23
C LYS A 163 26.68 -33.47 6.25
N GLU A 164 27.94 -33.41 5.83
CA GLU A 164 29.07 -33.01 6.68
C GLU A 164 28.91 -31.59 7.24
N PHE A 165 28.36 -30.67 6.43
CA PHE A 165 28.08 -29.31 6.85
C PHE A 165 26.94 -29.25 7.87
N ILE A 166 25.89 -30.05 7.67
CA ILE A 166 24.79 -30.16 8.63
C ILE A 166 25.32 -30.71 9.96
N ASP A 167 26.13 -31.77 9.93
CA ASP A 167 26.70 -32.39 11.14
C ASP A 167 27.61 -31.40 11.91
N LYS A 168 28.35 -30.53 11.19
CA LYS A 168 29.18 -29.47 11.79
C LYS A 168 28.37 -28.37 12.47
N ILE A 169 27.22 -28.00 11.90
CA ILE A 169 26.35 -26.94 12.43
C ILE A 169 25.44 -27.47 13.54
N TYR A 170 25.12 -28.76 13.49
CA TYR A 170 24.20 -29.40 14.40
C TYR A 170 24.86 -29.89 15.69
N TYR A 171 25.37 -28.95 16.49
CA TYR A 171 26.18 -29.25 17.66
C TYR A 171 25.38 -29.98 18.77
N LEU A 172 24.15 -29.56 19.05
CA LEU A 172 23.35 -30.09 20.17
C LEU A 172 22.68 -31.46 19.89
N LYS A 173 22.70 -31.96 18.65
CA LYS A 173 22.23 -33.33 18.29
C LYS A 173 20.83 -33.72 18.80
N ASN A 174 19.88 -32.79 18.85
CA ASN A 174 18.48 -33.07 19.20
C ASN A 174 17.78 -33.95 18.10
N THR A 175 16.47 -34.18 18.21
CA THR A 175 15.68 -34.80 17.12
C THR A 175 15.17 -33.77 16.11
N ILE A 176 14.88 -32.55 16.58
CA ILE A 176 14.41 -31.41 15.77
C ILE A 176 15.49 -30.32 15.79
N ILE A 177 15.80 -29.76 14.61
CA ILE A 177 16.79 -28.69 14.47
C ILE A 177 16.06 -27.35 14.61
N LYS A 178 16.32 -26.63 15.69
CA LYS A 178 15.77 -25.30 15.93
C LYS A 178 16.79 -24.24 15.55
N LEU A 179 16.50 -23.41 14.55
CA LEU A 179 17.43 -22.38 14.07
C LEU A 179 16.87 -20.98 14.29
N CYS A 180 17.67 -20.09 14.89
CA CYS A 180 17.34 -18.69 14.98
C CYS A 180 17.42 -18.00 13.62
N VAL A 181 16.79 -16.82 13.51
CA VAL A 181 16.75 -16.04 12.26
C VAL A 181 18.15 -15.81 11.67
N THR A 182 19.13 -15.48 12.51
CA THR A 182 20.51 -15.19 12.07
C THR A 182 21.22 -16.45 11.58
N CYS A 183 21.25 -17.51 12.38
CA CYS A 183 21.90 -18.77 11.99
C CYS A 183 21.27 -19.34 10.72
N ARG A 184 19.93 -19.32 10.62
CA ARG A 184 19.22 -19.76 9.42
C ARG A 184 19.67 -19.00 8.17
N LYS A 185 19.83 -17.68 8.24
CA LYS A 185 20.26 -16.88 7.09
C LYS A 185 21.62 -17.33 6.57
N ASP A 186 22.60 -17.47 7.47
CA ASP A 186 23.95 -17.89 7.10
C ASP A 186 23.99 -19.34 6.59
N ILE A 187 23.28 -20.25 7.24
CA ILE A 187 23.21 -21.67 6.85
C ILE A 187 22.61 -21.83 5.45
N MET A 188 21.57 -21.06 5.12
CA MET A 188 20.95 -21.11 3.79
C MET A 188 21.87 -20.57 2.69
N LEU A 189 22.90 -19.79 3.05
CA LEU A 189 23.98 -19.35 2.16
C LEU A 189 25.19 -20.31 2.18
N ASN A 190 25.03 -21.50 2.76
CA ASN A 190 26.09 -22.50 2.94
C ASN A 190 27.31 -21.97 3.70
N LYS A 191 27.09 -21.00 4.60
CA LYS A 191 28.10 -20.38 5.46
C LYS A 191 27.91 -20.83 6.91
N VAL A 192 29.00 -21.20 7.58
CA VAL A 192 28.97 -21.49 9.03
C VAL A 192 28.71 -20.17 9.79
N PRO A 193 27.67 -20.08 10.62
CA PRO A 193 27.40 -18.87 11.40
C PRO A 193 28.55 -18.54 12.35
N ASN A 194 28.84 -17.25 12.56
CA ASN A 194 29.96 -16.83 13.42
C ASN A 194 29.80 -17.33 14.87
N LEU A 195 28.58 -17.29 15.39
CA LEU A 195 28.24 -17.75 16.74
C LEU A 195 27.97 -19.26 16.82
N CYS A 196 28.36 -20.04 15.81
CA CYS A 196 28.17 -21.49 15.85
C CYS A 196 29.04 -22.11 16.95
N LEU A 197 28.47 -23.04 17.73
CA LEU A 197 29.18 -23.71 18.81
C LEU A 197 30.40 -24.50 18.32
N SER A 198 30.39 -24.99 17.07
CA SER A 198 31.54 -25.66 16.46
C SER A 198 32.74 -24.75 16.18
N ASN A 199 32.59 -23.43 16.32
CA ASN A 199 33.71 -22.47 16.25
C ASN A 199 34.48 -22.34 17.59
N GLY A 200 34.34 -23.31 18.51
CA GLY A 200 34.99 -23.25 19.83
C GLY A 200 34.26 -22.37 20.85
N LEU A 201 32.99 -22.04 20.59
CA LEU A 201 32.11 -21.33 21.52
C LEU A 201 31.32 -22.28 22.43
N ALA A 202 31.46 -23.59 22.22
CA ALA A 202 30.89 -24.59 23.11
C ALA A 202 31.58 -24.55 24.47
N PHE A 203 30.80 -24.76 25.53
CA PHE A 203 31.35 -24.99 26.85
C PHE A 203 32.17 -26.28 26.87
N TYR A 204 33.27 -26.26 27.59
CA TYR A 204 34.05 -27.46 27.87
C TYR A 204 33.22 -28.44 28.69
N GLU A 205 33.46 -29.74 28.49
CA GLU A 205 32.89 -30.74 29.38
C GLU A 205 33.42 -30.52 30.79
N VAL A 206 32.51 -30.42 31.76
CA VAL A 206 32.87 -30.25 33.15
C VAL A 206 33.66 -31.49 33.58
N PRO A 207 34.90 -31.35 34.11
CA PRO A 207 35.68 -32.48 34.62
C PRO A 207 34.93 -33.25 35.70
N ASP A 208 35.09 -34.57 35.74
CA ASP A 208 34.36 -35.43 36.70
C ASP A 208 34.63 -35.07 38.16
N CYS A 209 35.84 -34.59 38.47
CA CYS A 209 36.19 -34.10 39.80
C CYS A 209 35.36 -32.89 40.25
N LEU A 210 34.84 -32.08 39.33
CA LEU A 210 33.98 -30.94 39.65
C LEU A 210 32.50 -31.34 39.73
N LYS A 211 32.08 -32.43 39.07
CA LYS A 211 30.69 -32.93 39.12
C LYS A 211 30.29 -33.53 40.47
N ILE A 212 31.28 -33.91 41.29
CA ILE A 212 31.08 -34.58 42.60
C ILE A 212 30.91 -33.55 43.73
N LEU A 213 31.21 -32.27 43.48
CA LEU A 213 31.17 -31.23 44.49
C LEU A 213 29.76 -30.97 44.99
N THR A 214 29.65 -30.69 46.29
CA THR A 214 28.43 -30.18 46.90
C THR A 214 28.25 -28.69 46.59
N GLU A 215 27.01 -28.17 46.67
CA GLU A 215 26.70 -26.76 46.42
C GLU A 215 27.56 -25.79 47.27
N LEU A 216 27.93 -26.21 48.49
CA LEU A 216 28.79 -25.44 49.38
C LEU A 216 30.25 -25.43 48.90
N GLU A 217 30.77 -26.57 48.45
CA GLU A 217 32.13 -26.67 47.89
C GLU A 217 32.24 -25.89 46.57
N GLU A 218 31.24 -25.99 45.69
CA GLU A 218 31.16 -25.18 44.47
C GLU A 218 31.24 -23.68 44.76
N ARG A 219 30.52 -23.21 45.78
CA ARG A 219 30.57 -21.80 46.22
C ARG A 219 31.94 -21.39 46.78
N LEU A 220 32.67 -22.31 47.42
CA LEU A 220 34.00 -22.03 47.98
C LEU A 220 35.09 -21.95 46.91
N ILE A 221 34.98 -22.75 45.85
CA ILE A 221 35.96 -22.77 44.75
C ILE A 221 35.63 -21.80 43.61
N SER A 222 34.41 -21.26 43.57
CA SER A 222 34.05 -20.26 42.56
C SER A 222 34.92 -19.01 42.73
N PRO A 223 35.49 -18.47 41.64
CA PRO A 223 36.16 -17.17 41.65
C PRO A 223 35.22 -16.12 42.23
N ARG A 224 35.73 -15.29 43.16
CA ARG A 224 35.02 -14.11 43.68
C ARG A 224 35.17 -12.91 42.75
#